data_AF-A0AAI8R7G6-F1
#
_entry.id   AF-A0AAI8R7G6-F1
#
_cell.length_a   1.000
_cell.length_b   1.000
_cell.length_c   1.000
_cell.angle_alpha   90.00
_cell.angle_beta   90.00
_cell.angle_gamma   90.00
#
_symmetry.space_group_name_H-M   'P 1'
#
loop_
_entity.id
_entity.type
_entity.pdbx_description
1 polymer ?
#
loop_
_entity_poly.entity_id
_entity_poly.type
_entity_poly.pdbx_seq_one_letter_code
_entity_poly.pdbx_strand_id
1 'polypeptide(L)' 'MTLDVNKEELTIMGVKFDSFRLFKSVWYAISTNMIEGCIPKVKEVIRLREEAIVLGIS' A
#
# COMPACT_ATOMS: atom_id res chain seq x y z
N MET A 1 -15.22 -2.83 5.49
CA MET A 1 -14.02 -3.70 5.37
C MET A 1 -12.85 -2.94 5.98
N THR A 2 -12.01 -3.57 6.78
CA THR A 2 -10.87 -2.90 7.43
C THR A 2 -9.59 -3.38 6.75
N LEU A 3 -8.80 -2.44 6.21
CA LEU A 3 -7.49 -2.75 5.65
C LEU A 3 -6.50 -3.04 6.79
N ASP A 4 -5.76 -4.13 6.69
CA ASP A 4 -4.68 -4.45 7.63
C ASP A 4 -3.49 -3.50 7.38
N VAL A 5 -3.23 -2.62 8.34
CA VAL A 5 -2.20 -1.57 8.25
C VAL A 5 -1.50 -1.45 9.60
N ASN A 6 -0.17 -1.57 9.60
CA ASN A 6 0.67 -1.23 10.74
C ASN A 6 1.59 -0.07 10.36
N LYS A 7 1.39 1.09 11.00
CA LYS A 7 2.16 2.31 10.73
C LYS A 7 3.54 2.33 11.40
N GLU A 8 3.71 1.58 12.49
CA GLU A 8 4.98 1.49 13.21
C GLU A 8 5.96 0.62 12.42
N GLU A 9 5.49 -0.52 11.93
CA GLU A 9 6.26 -1.46 11.11
C GLU A 9 6.25 -1.15 9.61
N LEU A 10 5.50 -0.12 9.19
CA LEU A 10 5.26 0.26 7.80
C LEU A 10 4.82 -0.95 6.96
N THR A 11 3.74 -1.60 7.36
CA THR A 11 3.17 -2.74 6.63
C THR A 11 1.73 -2.53 6.21
N ILE A 12 1.37 -3.02 5.03
CA ILE A 12 -0.01 -3.10 4.53
C ILE A 12 -0.26 -4.55 4.14
N MET A 13 -1.23 -5.22 4.76
CA MET A 13 -1.52 -6.64 4.56
C MET A 13 -0.26 -7.54 4.67
N GLY A 14 0.60 -7.26 5.65
CA GLY A 14 1.88 -7.94 5.87
C GLY A 14 3.01 -7.58 4.89
N VAL A 15 2.77 -6.76 3.87
CA VAL A 15 3.81 -6.29 2.94
C VAL A 15 4.57 -5.13 3.58
N LYS A 16 5.88 -5.29 3.75
CA LYS A 16 6.77 -4.26 4.31
C LYS A 16 7.17 -3.22 3.27
N PHE A 17 7.32 -1.99 3.75
CA PHE A 17 7.74 -0.82 3.00
C PHE A 17 9.01 -0.22 3.63
N ASP A 18 9.95 0.19 2.77
CA ASP A 18 11.26 0.69 3.21
C ASP A 18 11.24 2.17 3.64
N SER A 19 10.15 2.88 3.34
CA SER A 19 9.97 4.26 3.75
C SER A 19 8.52 4.63 4.02
N PHE A 20 8.34 5.62 4.89
CA PHE A 20 7.03 6.18 5.18
C PHE A 20 6.37 6.81 3.95
N ARG A 21 7.16 7.39 3.03
CA ARG A 21 6.64 8.02 1.82
C ARG A 21 6.07 6.99 0.84
N LEU A 22 6.79 5.89 0.64
CA LEU A 22 6.34 4.78 -0.20
C LEU A 22 5.10 4.12 0.41
N PHE A 23 5.15 3.82 1.71
CA PHE A 23 4.03 3.30 2.49
C PHE A 23 2.77 4.17 2.33
N LYS A 24 2.89 5.48 2.57
CA LYS A 24 1.75 6.42 2.50
C LYS A 24 1.16 6.51 1.10
N SER A 25 2.00 6.49 0.07
CA SER A 25 1.56 6.55 -1.33
C SER A 25 0.72 5.34 -1.71
N VAL A 26 1.20 4.14 -1.36
CA VAL A 26 0.47 2.89 -1.64
C VAL A 26 -0.77 2.76 -0.76
N TRP A 27 -0.69 3.15 0.51
CA TRP A 27 -1.84 3.17 1.40
C TRP A 27 -2.97 4.06 0.87
N TYR A 28 -2.63 5.24 0.34
CA TYR A 28 -3.60 6.15 -0.28
C TYR A 28 -4.27 5.52 -1.51
N ALA A 29 -3.49 4.97 -2.44
CA ALA A 29 -4.01 4.33 -3.65
C ALA A 29 -4.99 3.18 -3.33
N ILE A 30 -4.63 2.32 -2.37
CA ILE A 30 -5.51 1.22 -1.93
C ILE A 30 -6.78 1.76 -1.29
N SER A 31 -6.66 2.77 -0.42
CA SER A 31 -7.81 3.35 0.28
C SER A 31 -8.81 3.98 -0.70
N THR A 32 -8.33 4.63 -1.75
CA THR A 32 -9.17 5.15 -2.83
C THR A 32 -9.91 4.03 -3.55
N ASN A 33 -9.20 2.98 -3.97
CA ASN A 33 -9.83 1.83 -4.66
C ASN A 33 -10.89 1.14 -3.77
N MET A 34 -10.67 1.09 -2.45
CA MET A 34 -11.65 0.53 -1.51
C MET A 34 -12.94 1.35 -1.43
N ILE A 35 -12.86 2.67 -1.54
CA ILE A 35 -14.04 3.55 -1.59
C ILE A 35 -14.86 3.26 -2.86
N GLU A 36 -14.20 2.88 -3.95
CA GLU A 36 -14.83 2.44 -5.21
C GLU A 36 -15.37 0.99 -5.16
N GLY A 37 -15.30 0.32 -4.01
CA GLY A 37 -15.83 -1.03 -3.81
C GLY A 37 -14.84 -2.15 -4.16
N CYS A 38 -13.59 -1.84 -4.46
CA CYS A 38 -12.58 -2.86 -4.71
C CYS A 38 -12.14 -3.55 -3.40
N ILE A 39 -11.98 -4.87 -3.46
CA ILE A 39 -11.42 -5.65 -2.36
C ILE A 39 -9.92 -5.81 -2.58
N PRO A 40 -9.06 -5.20 -1.73
CA PRO A 40 -7.62 -5.26 -1.91
C PRO A 40 -7.09 -6.68 -1.67
N LYS A 41 -6.08 -7.05 -2.46
CA LYS A 41 -5.37 -8.33 -2.36
C LYS A 41 -3.89 -8.05 -2.14
N VAL A 42 -3.19 -8.94 -1.44
CA VAL A 42 -1.74 -8.82 -1.18
C VAL A 42 -0.94 -8.60 -2.47
N LYS A 43 -1.30 -9.30 -3.57
CA LYS A 43 -0.68 -9.11 -4.90
C LYS A 43 -0.75 -7.66 -5.38
N GLU A 44 -1.86 -6.97 -5.11
CA GLU A 44 -2.06 -5.58 -5.52
C GLU A 44 -1.21 -4.62 -4.69
N VAL A 45 -1.07 -4.89 -3.38
CA VAL A 45 -0.17 -4.13 -2.51
C VAL A 45 1.28 -4.24 -2.99
N ILE A 46 1.71 -5.46 -3.36
CA ILE A 46 3.05 -5.69 -3.93
C ILE A 46 3.20 -4.93 -5.26
N ARG A 47 2.23 -5.07 -6.18
CA ARG A 47 2.27 -4.37 -7.47
C ARG A 47 2.41 -2.86 -7.31
N LEU A 48 1.56 -2.24 -6.49
CA LEU A 48 1.59 -0.80 -6.24
C LEU A 48 2.88 -0.33 -5.57
N ARG A 49 3.47 -1.17 -4.69
CA ARG A 49 4.79 -0.90 -4.10
C ARG A 49 5.87 -0.86 -5.18
N GLU A 50 5.95 -1.88 -6.03
CA GLU A 50 6.95 -1.94 -7.10
C GLU A 50 6.77 -0.78 -8.09
N GLU A 51 5.53 -0.47 -8.47
CA GLU A 51 5.23 0.67 -9.36
C GLU A 51 5.66 2.01 -8.74
N ALA A 52 5.39 2.22 -7.45
CA ALA A 52 5.81 3.42 -6.75
C ALA A 52 7.36 3.54 -6.65
N ILE A 53 8.07 2.42 -6.44
CA ILE A 53 9.54 2.38 -6.48
C ILE A 53 10.05 2.76 -7.88
N VAL A 54 9.47 2.18 -8.94
CA VAL A 54 9.82 2.50 -10.33
C VAL A 54 9.56 3.97 -10.66
N LEU A 55 8.53 4.58 -10.07
CA LEU A 55 8.23 6.02 -10.18
C LEU A 55 9.15 6.91 -9.33
N GLY A 56 10.14 6.34 -8.63
CA GLY A 56 11.09 7.08 -7.80
C GLY A 56 10.52 7.53 -6.46
N ILE A 57 9.44 6.91 -5.99
CA ILE A 57 8.93 7.11 -4.64
C ILE A 57 9.76 6.23 -3.71
N SER A 58 10.72 6.86 -3.04
CA SER A 58 11.49 6.29 -1.94
C SER A 58 11.33 7.12 -0.68
#